data_AF-A0A453EPE2-F1
#
_entry.id   AF-A0A453EPE2-F1
#
_cell.length_a   1.000
_cell.length_b   1.000
_cell.length_c   1.000
_cell.angle_alpha   90.00
_cell.angle_beta   90.00
_cell.angle_gamma   90.00
#
_symmetry.space_group_name_H-M   'P 1'
#
loop_
_entity.id
_entity.type
_entity.pdbx_description
1 polymer ?
#
loop_
_entity_poly.entity_id
_entity_poly.type
_entity_poly.pdbx_seq_one_letter_code
_entity_poly.pdbx_strand_id
1 'polypeptide(L)'
;SGTGVSVEAVDHVFQTNMLDMLKQTGRPEMVVGWYHSHPGFGCWLSGVDINTQQSFEALNPRAVAVVIDPIQSVKGKVVIDAFRLINPQTMMLGQEPRQTTSNVGHLNKPSIQALIHGLNRHYYSIAINYRKNELEEKMLLNLHKKKWTDGLILKKFDAHSETNEQTVQEMLSLAIKYNKAVQEEDELSPEKLAIANVGRQDAKK
;
A
#
# COMPACT_ATOMS: atom_id res chain seq x y z
N SER A 1 1.68 18.93 11.91
CA SER A 1 1.75 19.94 10.84
C SER A 1 2.78 19.54 9.81
N GLY A 2 2.35 19.08 8.64
CA GLY A 2 3.24 18.70 7.54
C GLY A 2 3.48 19.91 6.64
N THR A 3 4.67 20.49 6.73
CA THR A 3 5.18 21.42 5.71
C THR A 3 5.98 20.60 4.72
N GLY A 4 5.43 20.32 3.54
CA GLY A 4 6.17 19.65 2.49
C GLY A 4 5.29 19.35 1.29
N VAL A 5 5.66 19.92 0.15
CA VAL A 5 4.93 19.97 -1.14
C VAL A 5 3.93 21.13 -1.22
N SER A 6 4.47 22.34 -1.42
CA SER A 6 3.74 23.45 -2.06
C SER A 6 4.25 23.60 -3.51
N VAL A 7 3.53 24.36 -4.34
CA VAL A 7 3.95 24.73 -5.71
C VAL A 7 5.38 25.32 -5.74
N GLU A 8 5.80 25.98 -4.66
CA GLU A 8 7.13 26.57 -4.48
C GLU A 8 8.25 25.53 -4.39
N ALA A 9 7.92 24.25 -4.16
CA ALA A 9 8.88 23.15 -4.10
C ALA A 9 9.19 22.55 -5.48
N VAL A 10 8.52 23.00 -6.55
CA VAL A 10 8.77 22.52 -7.92
C VAL A 10 9.79 23.43 -8.59
N ASP A 11 11.02 22.93 -8.76
CA ASP A 11 12.05 23.63 -9.53
C ASP A 11 11.86 23.38 -11.04
N HIS A 12 11.36 24.40 -11.74
CA HIS A 12 11.16 24.37 -13.19
C HIS A 12 12.47 24.19 -13.98
N VAL A 13 13.61 24.67 -13.45
CA VAL A 13 14.91 24.53 -14.09
C VAL A 13 15.32 23.06 -14.06
N PHE A 14 15.18 22.43 -12.88
CA PHE A 14 15.42 21.00 -12.73
C PHE A 14 14.53 20.17 -13.66
N GLN A 15 13.22 20.46 -13.69
CA GLN A 15 12.28 19.73 -14.53
C GLN A 15 12.64 19.81 -16.02
N THR A 16 12.99 20.99 -16.51
CA THR A 16 13.34 21.20 -17.93
C THR A 16 14.63 20.46 -18.29
N ASN A 17 15.68 20.60 -17.46
CA ASN A 17 16.95 19.92 -17.66
C ASN A 17 16.77 18.39 -17.68
N MET A 18 15.99 17.84 -16.74
CA MET A 18 15.74 16.41 -16.68
C MET A 18 14.98 15.89 -17.90
N LEU A 19 13.97 16.63 -18.38
CA LEU A 19 13.24 16.27 -19.61
C LEU A 19 14.16 16.25 -20.84
N ASP A 20 15.10 17.19 -20.93
CA ASP A 20 16.04 17.21 -22.06
C ASP A 20 17.07 16.08 -21.98
N MET A 21 17.53 15.70 -20.78
CA MET A 21 18.35 14.51 -20.58
C MET A 21 17.62 13.22 -20.96
N LEU A 22 16.33 13.09 -20.60
CA LEU A 22 15.52 11.91 -20.94
C LEU A 22 15.34 11.77 -22.46
N LYS A 23 15.08 12.87 -23.17
CA LYS A 23 14.99 12.87 -24.65
C LYS A 23 16.24 12.33 -25.31
N GLN A 24 17.44 12.67 -24.81
CA GLN A 24 18.71 12.17 -25.33
C GLN A 24 18.86 10.65 -25.19
N THR A 25 18.26 10.06 -24.15
CA THR A 25 18.26 8.61 -23.92
C THR A 25 17.17 7.85 -24.68
N GLY A 26 16.42 8.54 -25.56
CA GLY A 26 15.33 7.93 -26.33
C GLY A 26 13.99 7.86 -25.57
N ARG A 27 13.80 8.72 -24.57
CA ARG A 27 12.55 8.82 -23.78
C ARG A 27 11.87 10.17 -24.03
N PRO A 28 11.05 10.29 -25.09
CA PRO A 28 10.42 11.55 -25.50
C PRO A 28 9.08 11.84 -24.79
N GLU A 29 8.73 11.11 -23.73
CA GLU A 29 7.45 11.24 -23.06
C GLU A 29 7.26 12.60 -22.37
N MET A 30 6.02 13.09 -22.38
CA MET A 30 5.62 14.34 -21.73
C MET A 30 5.11 14.09 -20.32
N VAL A 31 5.14 15.13 -19.49
CA VAL A 31 4.57 15.09 -18.13
C VAL A 31 3.05 14.97 -18.20
N VAL A 32 2.49 13.93 -17.59
CA VAL A 32 1.05 13.62 -17.57
C VAL A 32 0.37 13.87 -16.22
N GLY A 33 1.13 14.28 -15.21
CA GLY A 33 0.65 14.45 -13.85
C GLY A 33 1.80 14.49 -12.85
N TRP A 34 1.46 14.34 -11.57
CA TRP A 34 2.42 14.33 -10.47
C TRP A 34 1.92 13.37 -9.37
N TYR A 35 2.82 13.02 -8.46
CA TYR A 35 2.47 12.16 -7.34
C TYR A 35 3.17 12.64 -6.07
N HIS A 36 2.58 12.32 -4.93
CA HIS A 36 3.16 12.56 -3.61
C HIS A 36 2.71 11.49 -2.63
N SER A 37 3.29 11.52 -1.43
CA SER A 37 2.97 10.54 -0.39
C SER A 37 2.27 11.19 0.80
N HIS A 38 1.29 10.48 1.35
CA HIS A 38 0.62 10.82 2.61
C HIS A 38 0.91 9.70 3.61
N PRO A 39 2.02 9.74 4.36
CA PRO A 39 2.41 8.62 5.20
C PRO A 39 1.48 8.49 6.42
N GLY A 40 0.69 7.41 6.45
CA GLY A 40 -0.18 7.06 7.57
C GLY A 40 -1.54 7.76 7.61
N PHE A 41 -1.84 8.67 6.67
CA PHE A 41 -3.08 9.44 6.63
C PHE A 41 -4.10 8.93 5.60
N GLY A 42 -3.75 7.93 4.79
CA GLY A 42 -4.55 7.48 3.65
C GLY A 42 -4.49 8.44 2.45
N CYS A 43 -5.23 8.12 1.39
CA CYS A 43 -5.19 8.86 0.14
C CYS A 43 -6.31 9.92 0.06
N TRP A 44 -5.93 11.20 0.12
CA TRP A 44 -6.81 12.35 -0.10
C TRP A 44 -5.96 13.57 -0.51
N LEU A 45 -6.59 14.65 -0.97
CA LEU A 45 -5.89 15.89 -1.32
C LEU A 45 -6.16 16.97 -0.27
N SER A 46 -5.09 17.55 0.27
CA SER A 46 -5.16 18.74 1.13
C SER A 46 -5.41 20.01 0.33
N GLY A 47 -5.70 21.13 1.02
CA GLY A 47 -5.85 22.42 0.34
C GLY A 47 -4.61 22.85 -0.46
N VAL A 48 -3.41 22.50 0.05
CA VAL A 48 -2.14 22.77 -0.66
C VAL A 48 -2.00 21.87 -1.89
N ASP A 49 -2.41 20.60 -1.77
CA ASP A 49 -2.40 19.66 -2.90
C ASP A 49 -3.38 20.08 -4.00
N ILE A 50 -4.56 20.56 -3.61
CA ILE A 50 -5.58 21.07 -4.54
C ILE A 50 -5.03 22.28 -5.31
N ASN A 51 -4.42 23.25 -4.62
CA ASN A 51 -3.82 24.40 -5.28
C ASN A 51 -2.68 24.00 -6.22
N THR A 52 -1.87 23.01 -5.83
CA THR A 52 -0.79 22.49 -6.67
C THR A 52 -1.33 21.80 -7.92
N GLN A 53 -2.34 20.94 -7.75
CA GLN A 53 -3.03 20.29 -8.86
C GLN A 53 -3.69 21.28 -9.80
N GLN A 54 -4.27 22.38 -9.28
CA GLN A 54 -4.88 23.43 -10.11
C GLN A 54 -3.85 24.07 -11.05
N SER A 55 -2.64 24.34 -10.55
CA SER A 55 -1.54 24.85 -11.37
C SER A 55 -1.13 23.85 -12.46
N PHE A 56 -1.05 22.56 -12.14
CA PHE A 56 -0.76 21.52 -13.14
C PHE A 56 -1.87 21.35 -14.17
N GLU A 57 -3.14 21.46 -13.77
CA GLU A 57 -4.29 21.38 -14.68
C GLU A 57 -4.38 22.59 -15.63
N ALA A 58 -3.87 23.76 -15.22
CA ALA A 58 -3.79 24.94 -16.09
C ALA A 58 -2.81 24.74 -17.26
N LEU A 59 -1.71 24.01 -17.04
CA LEU A 59 -0.75 23.63 -18.08
C LEU A 59 -1.25 22.45 -18.90
N ASN A 60 -1.73 21.40 -18.22
CA ASN A 60 -2.19 20.16 -18.82
C ASN A 60 -3.59 19.83 -18.30
N PRO A 61 -4.67 20.04 -19.10
CA PRO A 61 -6.04 19.88 -18.64
C PRO A 61 -6.37 18.49 -18.07
N ARG A 62 -5.62 17.45 -18.46
CA ARG A 62 -5.79 16.07 -18.03
C ARG A 62 -4.73 15.59 -17.04
N ALA A 63 -4.04 16.51 -16.36
CA ALA A 63 -3.09 16.15 -15.32
C ALA A 63 -3.77 15.33 -14.20
N VAL A 64 -3.10 14.29 -13.72
CA VAL A 64 -3.59 13.42 -12.63
C VAL A 64 -2.68 13.59 -11.42
N ALA A 65 -3.27 13.71 -10.23
CA ALA A 65 -2.56 13.65 -8.95
C ALA A 65 -2.66 12.23 -8.38
N VAL A 66 -1.53 11.59 -8.10
CA VAL A 66 -1.50 10.25 -7.50
C VAL A 66 -1.01 10.36 -6.05
N VAL A 67 -1.78 9.79 -5.11
CA VAL A 67 -1.43 9.78 -3.69
C VAL A 67 -1.13 8.36 -3.26
N ILE A 68 0.03 8.16 -2.65
CA ILE A 68 0.50 6.86 -2.16
C ILE A 68 0.67 6.93 -0.64
N ASP A 69 0.11 5.98 0.10
CA ASP A 69 0.40 5.82 1.53
C ASP A 69 1.33 4.60 1.73
N PRO A 70 2.65 4.82 1.88
CA PRO A 70 3.59 3.71 2.05
C PRO A 70 3.50 3.03 3.42
N ILE A 71 2.90 3.68 4.42
CA ILE A 71 2.81 3.13 5.80
C ILE A 71 1.63 2.17 5.89
N GLN A 72 0.49 2.54 5.31
CA GLN A 72 -0.69 1.67 5.29
C GLN A 72 -0.61 0.59 4.20
N SER A 73 0.31 0.73 3.24
CA SER A 73 0.56 -0.28 2.22
C SER A 73 1.26 -1.50 2.82
N VAL A 74 0.64 -2.67 2.69
CA VAL A 74 1.16 -3.95 3.19
C VAL A 74 1.23 -4.98 2.07
N LYS A 75 1.95 -6.09 2.28
CA LYS A 75 2.02 -7.19 1.30
C LYS A 75 0.60 -7.65 0.94
N GLY A 76 0.22 -7.49 -0.32
CA GLY A 76 -1.12 -7.85 -0.83
C GLY A 76 -2.12 -6.69 -0.94
N LYS A 77 -1.86 -5.53 -0.35
CA LYS A 77 -2.69 -4.32 -0.51
C LYS A 77 -1.82 -3.07 -0.57
N VAL A 78 -1.70 -2.50 -1.77
CA VAL A 78 -1.07 -1.20 -1.97
C VAL A 78 -2.14 -0.12 -1.82
N VAL A 79 -1.92 0.82 -0.91
CA VAL A 79 -2.81 1.96 -0.68
C VAL A 79 -2.39 3.08 -1.63
N ILE A 80 -3.07 3.16 -2.76
CA ILE A 80 -2.84 4.12 -3.83
C ILE A 80 -4.17 4.52 -4.44
N ASP A 81 -4.38 5.82 -4.61
CA ASP A 81 -5.52 6.38 -5.34
C ASP A 81 -5.05 7.53 -6.23
N ALA A 82 -5.80 7.75 -7.31
CA ALA A 82 -5.58 8.82 -8.25
C ALA A 82 -6.76 9.79 -8.22
N PHE A 83 -6.48 11.08 -8.26
CA PHE A 83 -7.45 12.15 -8.12
C PHE A 83 -7.32 13.18 -9.25
N ARG A 84 -8.44 13.84 -9.54
CA ARG A 84 -8.50 14.99 -10.44
C ARG A 84 -9.53 16.00 -9.93
N LEU A 85 -9.30 17.28 -10.17
CA LEU A 85 -10.20 18.33 -9.67
C LEU A 85 -11.51 18.35 -10.44
N ILE A 86 -12.54 18.81 -9.74
CA ILE A 86 -13.86 19.13 -10.31
C ILE A 86 -13.88 20.63 -10.57
N ASN A 87 -14.25 21.03 -11.79
CA ASN A 87 -14.47 22.45 -12.06
C ASN A 87 -15.69 22.92 -11.24
N PRO A 88 -15.55 23.95 -10.38
CA PRO A 88 -16.66 24.48 -9.57
C PRO A 88 -17.86 24.91 -10.40
N GLN A 89 -17.63 25.42 -11.62
CA GLN A 89 -18.69 25.84 -12.53
C GLN A 89 -19.57 24.65 -12.92
N THR A 90 -18.96 23.51 -13.28
CA THR A 90 -19.69 22.28 -13.65
C THR A 90 -20.58 21.79 -12.51
N MET A 91 -20.09 21.90 -11.27
CA MET A 91 -20.86 21.52 -10.08
C MET A 91 -22.05 22.44 -9.83
N MET A 92 -21.92 23.75 -10.07
CA MET A 92 -23.03 24.71 -9.99
C MET A 92 -24.09 24.49 -11.08
N LEU A 93 -23.69 23.98 -12.25
CA LEU A 93 -24.61 23.60 -13.31
C LEU A 93 -25.30 22.24 -13.07
N GLY A 94 -25.03 21.56 -11.95
CA GLY A 94 -25.63 20.27 -11.62
C GLY A 94 -25.24 19.14 -12.59
N GLN A 95 -24.22 19.36 -13.42
CA GLN A 95 -23.71 18.35 -14.34
C GLN A 95 -22.74 17.45 -13.57
N GLU A 96 -22.87 16.12 -13.75
CA GLU A 96 -21.85 15.23 -13.21
C GLU A 96 -20.51 15.51 -13.91
N PRO A 97 -19.45 15.85 -13.16
CA PRO A 97 -18.15 16.17 -13.74
C PRO A 97 -17.43 14.94 -14.29
N ARG A 98 -17.97 13.74 -14.04
CA ARG A 98 -17.44 12.48 -14.53
C ARG A 98 -18.13 12.12 -15.84
N GLN A 99 -17.35 11.65 -16.80
CA GLN A 99 -17.93 10.87 -17.89
C GLN A 99 -18.43 9.54 -17.30
N THR A 100 -19.73 9.33 -17.29
CA THR A 100 -20.43 8.15 -16.77
C THR A 100 -20.28 6.93 -17.70
N THR A 101 -19.09 6.70 -18.24
CA THR A 101 -18.77 5.48 -18.99
C THR A 101 -18.39 4.38 -18.00
N SER A 102 -19.03 3.20 -18.10
CA SER A 102 -18.81 1.82 -17.57
C SER A 102 -17.85 1.47 -16.41
N ASN A 103 -17.08 2.40 -15.85
CA ASN A 103 -16.01 2.17 -14.89
C ASN A 103 -16.40 2.53 -13.45
N VAL A 104 -17.57 3.13 -13.24
CA VAL A 104 -18.06 3.56 -11.91
C VAL A 104 -18.15 2.38 -10.94
N GLY A 105 -18.48 1.17 -11.43
CA GLY A 105 -18.56 -0.05 -10.61
C GLY A 105 -17.23 -0.57 -10.06
N HIS A 106 -16.09 -0.08 -10.58
CA HIS A 106 -14.75 -0.47 -10.12
C HIS A 106 -14.11 0.55 -9.16
N LEU A 107 -14.84 1.61 -8.79
CA LEU A 107 -14.35 2.55 -7.80
C LEU A 107 -14.43 1.92 -6.40
N ASN A 108 -13.29 1.90 -5.71
CA ASN A 108 -13.24 1.47 -4.32
C ASN A 108 -14.11 2.39 -3.45
N LYS A 109 -14.74 1.81 -2.42
CA LYS A 109 -15.48 2.62 -1.44
C LYS A 109 -14.51 3.61 -0.80
N PRO A 110 -14.78 4.92 -0.91
CA PRO A 110 -13.86 5.92 -0.39
C PRO A 110 -13.80 5.85 1.14
N SER A 111 -12.64 6.22 1.71
CA SER A 111 -12.52 6.34 3.15
C SER A 111 -13.35 7.52 3.66
N ILE A 112 -13.85 7.41 4.90
CA ILE A 112 -14.61 8.50 5.56
C ILE A 112 -13.75 9.77 5.62
N GLN A 113 -12.45 9.61 5.88
CA GLN A 113 -11.49 10.70 5.92
C GLN A 113 -11.39 11.41 4.56
N ALA A 114 -11.30 10.67 3.45
CA ALA A 114 -11.27 11.26 2.12
C ALA A 114 -12.56 12.04 1.78
N LEU A 115 -13.71 11.53 2.23
CA LEU A 115 -15.00 12.22 2.05
C LEU A 115 -15.06 13.55 2.83
N ILE A 116 -14.57 13.56 4.08
CA ILE A 116 -14.47 14.78 4.90
C ILE A 116 -13.55 15.82 4.24
N HIS A 117 -12.46 15.37 3.61
CA HIS A 117 -11.50 16.23 2.92
C HIS A 117 -11.90 16.60 1.48
N GLY A 118 -13.18 16.45 1.11
CA GLY A 118 -13.72 17.06 -0.11
C GLY A 118 -13.76 16.16 -1.34
N LEU A 119 -13.59 14.84 -1.18
CA LEU A 119 -13.87 13.90 -2.25
C LEU A 119 -15.34 14.00 -2.68
N ASN A 120 -15.59 13.98 -3.99
CA ASN A 120 -16.88 14.24 -4.65
C ASN A 120 -17.39 15.69 -4.59
N ARG A 121 -16.61 16.62 -4.02
CA ARG A 121 -16.93 18.06 -4.01
C ARG A 121 -15.87 18.88 -4.74
N HIS A 122 -14.61 18.72 -4.36
CA HIS A 122 -13.48 19.46 -4.95
C HIS A 122 -12.71 18.62 -5.97
N TYR A 123 -12.70 17.30 -5.78
CA TYR A 123 -12.02 16.36 -6.64
C TYR A 123 -12.75 15.03 -6.67
N TYR A 124 -12.44 14.20 -7.65
CA TYR A 124 -12.98 12.86 -7.78
C TYR A 124 -11.85 11.82 -7.90
N SER A 125 -12.13 10.60 -7.44
CA SER A 125 -11.23 9.45 -7.56
C SER A 125 -11.35 8.81 -8.95
N ILE A 126 -10.21 8.36 -9.47
CA ILE A 126 -10.07 7.65 -10.75
C ILE A 126 -9.66 6.21 -10.44
N ALA A 127 -10.31 5.25 -11.10
CA ALA A 127 -9.96 3.84 -10.98
C ALA A 127 -8.57 3.58 -11.58
N ILE A 128 -7.69 2.94 -10.80
CA ILE A 128 -6.34 2.56 -11.21
C ILE A 128 -6.37 1.11 -11.69
N ASN A 129 -5.65 0.83 -12.79
CA ASN A 129 -5.38 -0.53 -13.23
C ASN A 129 -3.87 -0.71 -13.46
N TYR A 130 -3.40 -1.93 -13.31
CA TYR A 130 -1.99 -2.28 -13.49
C TYR A 130 -1.83 -3.06 -14.80
N ARG A 131 -0.96 -2.58 -15.67
CA ARG A 131 -0.48 -3.34 -16.81
C ARG A 131 0.85 -4.00 -16.44
N LYS A 132 0.96 -5.30 -16.68
CA LYS A 132 2.20 -6.06 -16.55
C LYS A 132 2.46 -6.78 -17.85
N ASN A 133 3.69 -6.72 -18.35
CA ASN A 133 4.11 -7.47 -19.52
C ASN A 133 4.67 -8.83 -19.09
N GLU A 134 4.61 -9.84 -19.96
CA GLU A 134 5.12 -11.20 -19.65
C GLU A 134 6.61 -11.21 -19.26
N LEU A 135 7.41 -10.33 -19.87
CA LEU A 135 8.83 -10.18 -19.56
C LEU A 135 9.05 -9.63 -18.15
N GLU A 136 8.24 -8.65 -17.75
CA GLU A 136 8.29 -8.07 -16.40
C GLU A 136 7.88 -9.10 -15.36
N GLU A 137 6.83 -9.87 -15.63
CA GLU A 137 6.36 -10.92 -14.73
C GLU A 137 7.42 -12.01 -14.57
N LYS A 138 8.01 -12.52 -15.68
CA LYS A 138 9.11 -13.50 -15.63
C LYS A 138 10.31 -12.96 -14.86
N MET A 139 10.68 -11.70 -15.07
CA MET A 139 11.80 -11.05 -14.38
C MET A 139 11.53 -10.90 -12.88
N LEU A 140 10.34 -10.42 -12.49
CA LEU A 140 9.94 -10.25 -11.10
C LEU A 140 9.83 -11.60 -10.36
N LEU A 141 9.32 -12.63 -11.03
CA LEU A 141 9.28 -13.99 -10.48
C LEU A 141 10.67 -14.57 -10.21
N ASN A 142 11.69 -14.15 -10.96
CA ASN A 142 13.06 -14.60 -10.74
C ASN A 142 13.70 -14.00 -9.47
N LEU A 143 13.30 -12.78 -9.05
CA LEU A 143 13.85 -12.12 -7.86
C LEU A 143 13.52 -12.88 -6.56
N HIS A 144 12.38 -13.58 -6.53
CA HIS A 144 11.93 -14.33 -5.36
C HIS A 144 12.36 -15.80 -5.36
N LYS A 145 13.16 -16.24 -6.33
CA LYS A 145 13.66 -17.62 -6.36
C LYS A 145 14.73 -17.82 -5.29
N LYS A 146 14.60 -18.91 -4.54
CA LYS A 146 15.67 -19.38 -3.65
C LYS A 146 16.93 -19.62 -4.49
N LYS A 147 18.11 -19.30 -3.94
CA LYS A 147 19.35 -19.59 -4.65
C LYS A 147 19.47 -21.10 -4.77
N TRP A 148 19.72 -21.61 -5.97
CA TRP A 148 19.86 -23.05 -6.19
C TRP A 148 20.98 -23.66 -5.33
N THR A 149 22.00 -22.86 -5.02
CA THR A 149 23.12 -23.22 -4.14
C THR A 149 22.69 -23.52 -2.70
N ASP A 150 21.57 -22.96 -2.24
CA ASP A 150 21.11 -23.17 -0.85
C ASP A 150 20.79 -24.65 -0.59
N GLY A 151 20.38 -25.41 -1.61
CA GLY A 151 20.15 -26.85 -1.51
C GLY A 151 21.42 -27.70 -1.56
N LEU A 152 22.55 -27.12 -1.96
CA LEU A 152 23.85 -27.79 -2.04
C LEU A 152 24.74 -27.48 -0.83
N ILE A 153 24.32 -26.55 0.02
CA ILE A 153 25.04 -26.21 1.25
C ILE A 153 24.52 -27.10 2.38
N LEU A 154 25.41 -27.93 2.90
CA LEU A 154 25.16 -28.67 4.13
C LEU A 154 25.21 -27.70 5.32
N LYS A 155 24.18 -27.73 6.16
CA LYS A 155 24.27 -27.09 7.48
C LYS A 155 25.34 -27.83 8.30
N LYS A 156 26.06 -27.10 9.15
CA LYS A 156 27.04 -27.71 10.08
C LYS A 156 26.31 -28.72 10.97
N PHE A 157 26.84 -29.93 11.06
CA PHE A 157 26.21 -31.03 11.79
C PHE A 157 26.06 -30.70 13.28
N ASP A 158 27.06 -30.10 13.91
CA ASP A 158 27.03 -29.73 15.33
C ASP A 158 25.87 -28.75 15.61
N ALA A 159 25.80 -27.66 14.84
CA ALA A 159 24.73 -26.67 14.97
C ALA A 159 23.33 -27.26 14.67
N HIS A 160 23.24 -28.19 13.73
CA HIS A 160 21.98 -28.88 13.44
C HIS A 160 21.56 -29.80 14.58
N SER A 161 22.50 -30.54 15.17
CA SER A 161 22.26 -31.41 16.32
C SER A 161 21.80 -30.62 17.55
N GLU A 162 22.49 -29.52 17.87
CA GLU A 162 22.12 -28.60 18.96
C GLU A 162 20.71 -28.03 18.75
N THR A 163 20.39 -27.59 17.52
CA THR A 163 19.05 -27.07 17.20
C THR A 163 17.97 -28.14 17.39
N ASN A 164 18.25 -29.39 16.98
CA ASN A 164 17.31 -30.50 17.12
C ASN A 164 17.09 -30.84 18.60
N GLU A 165 18.16 -30.89 19.40
CA GLU A 165 18.06 -31.13 20.84
C GLU A 165 17.23 -30.04 21.53
N GLN A 166 17.50 -28.76 21.25
CA GLN A 166 16.73 -27.64 21.79
C GLN A 166 15.26 -27.73 21.39
N THR A 167 14.97 -28.00 20.12
CA THR A 167 13.58 -28.12 19.62
C THR A 167 12.83 -29.26 20.32
N VAL A 168 13.50 -30.40 20.56
CA VAL A 168 12.88 -31.55 21.25
C VAL A 168 12.67 -31.27 22.74
N GLN A 169 13.61 -30.61 23.41
CA GLN A 169 13.46 -30.19 24.80
C GLN A 169 12.29 -29.20 24.96
N GLU A 170 12.17 -28.23 24.05
CA GLU A 170 11.03 -27.30 24.01
C GLU A 170 9.71 -28.06 23.77
N MET A 171 9.69 -29.00 22.83
CA MET A 171 8.52 -29.82 22.53
C MET A 171 8.08 -30.67 23.72
N LEU A 172 9.03 -31.26 24.47
CA LEU A 172 8.72 -31.98 25.72
C LEU A 172 8.06 -31.06 26.75
N SER A 173 8.59 -29.84 26.91
CA SER A 173 8.03 -28.86 27.83
C SER A 173 6.60 -28.44 27.44
N LEU A 174 6.33 -28.30 26.13
CA LEU A 174 5.01 -27.98 25.59
C LEU A 174 4.06 -29.17 25.75
N ALA A 175 4.50 -30.41 25.54
CA ALA A 175 3.68 -31.61 25.71
C ALA A 175 3.20 -31.79 27.16
N ILE A 176 4.09 -31.53 28.14
CA ILE A 176 3.72 -31.57 29.57
C ILE A 176 2.66 -30.48 29.88
N LYS A 177 2.86 -29.25 29.38
CA LYS A 177 1.90 -28.15 29.54
C LYS A 177 0.56 -28.45 28.86
N TYR A 178 0.59 -29.06 27.68
CA TYR A 178 -0.60 -29.45 26.93
C TYR A 178 -1.39 -30.53 27.67
N ASN A 179 -0.74 -31.58 28.16
CA ASN A 179 -1.41 -32.62 28.96
C ASN A 179 -2.08 -32.04 30.20
N LYS A 180 -1.41 -31.10 30.88
CA LYS A 180 -1.99 -30.39 32.03
C LYS A 180 -3.20 -29.53 31.61
N ALA A 181 -3.08 -28.81 30.49
CA ALA A 181 -4.16 -27.98 29.97
C ALA A 181 -5.40 -28.81 29.60
N VAL A 182 -5.24 -30.00 28.99
CA VAL A 182 -6.35 -30.91 28.66
C VAL A 182 -7.05 -31.43 29.93
N GLN A 183 -6.29 -31.77 30.97
CA GLN A 183 -6.86 -32.19 32.26
C GLN A 183 -7.66 -31.07 32.93
N GLU A 184 -7.18 -29.83 32.85
CA GLU A 184 -7.91 -28.65 33.35
C GLU A 184 -9.13 -28.30 32.47
N GLU A 185 -9.09 -28.60 31.16
CA GLU A 185 -10.19 -28.38 30.21
C GLU A 185 -11.43 -29.23 30.54
N ASP A 186 -11.24 -30.45 31.02
CA ASP A 186 -12.33 -31.35 31.43
C ASP A 186 -13.08 -30.86 32.69
N GLU A 187 -12.45 -30.01 33.53
CA GLU A 187 -13.02 -29.52 34.79
C GLU A 187 -13.72 -28.16 34.67
N LEU A 188 -13.41 -27.36 33.64
CA LEU A 188 -13.91 -25.99 33.50
C LEU A 188 -14.96 -25.84 32.39
N SER A 189 -15.88 -24.89 32.59
CA SER A 189 -16.84 -24.52 31.54
C SER A 189 -16.14 -23.73 30.40
N PRO A 190 -16.62 -23.84 29.15
CA PRO A 190 -15.98 -23.24 27.98
C PRO A 190 -15.82 -21.71 28.06
N GLU A 191 -16.73 -21.01 28.74
CA GLU A 191 -16.64 -19.55 28.94
C GLU A 191 -15.50 -19.15 29.89
N LYS A 192 -15.23 -19.96 30.92
CA LYS A 192 -14.13 -19.72 31.87
C LYS A 192 -12.78 -20.07 31.25
N LEU A 193 -12.73 -21.11 30.41
CA LEU A 193 -11.54 -21.50 29.66
C LEU A 193 -11.08 -20.42 28.67
N ALA A 194 -12.02 -19.78 27.96
CA ALA A 194 -11.72 -18.70 27.03
C ALA A 194 -11.03 -17.50 27.72
N ILE A 195 -11.40 -17.22 28.98
CA ILE A 195 -10.80 -16.14 29.78
C ILE A 195 -9.47 -16.60 30.40
N ALA A 196 -9.39 -17.85 30.89
CA ALA A 196 -8.18 -18.41 31.51
C ALA A 196 -6.98 -18.54 30.54
N ASN A 197 -7.26 -18.70 29.25
CA ASN A 197 -6.25 -18.82 28.20
C ASN A 197 -5.68 -17.46 27.74
N VAL A 198 -6.24 -16.34 28.19
CA VAL A 198 -5.74 -15.01 27.83
C VAL A 198 -4.46 -14.69 28.60
N GLY A 199 -3.35 -14.52 27.89
CA GLY A 199 -2.05 -14.14 28.47
C GLY A 199 -1.14 -15.31 28.87
N ARG A 200 -1.55 -16.56 28.61
CA ARG A 200 -0.70 -17.75 28.71
C ARG A 200 -0.36 -18.29 27.33
N GLN A 201 0.81 -18.92 27.20
CA GLN A 201 1.18 -19.62 25.97
C GLN A 201 0.27 -20.85 25.82
N ASP A 202 -0.54 -20.87 24.76
CA ASP A 202 -1.37 -22.00 24.40
C ASP A 202 -0.47 -23.11 23.86
N ALA A 203 -0.32 -24.20 24.61
CA ALA A 203 0.56 -25.31 24.23
C ALA A 203 0.08 -26.08 23.00
N LYS A 204 -1.15 -25.82 22.52
CA LYS A 204 -1.72 -26.41 21.31
C LYS A 204 -1.37 -25.64 20.03
N LYS A 205 -1.05 -24.35 20.12
CA LYS A 205 -0.79 -23.45 18.98
C LYS A 205 0.70 -23.17 18.81
#